data_AF-A0A0X3URN9-F1
#
_entry.id   AF-A0A0X3URN9-F1
#
_cell.length_a   1.000
_cell.length_b   1.000
_cell.length_c   1.000
_cell.angle_alpha   90.00
_cell.angle_beta   90.00
_cell.angle_gamma   90.00
#
_symmetry.space_group_name_H-M   'P 1'
#
loop_
_entity.id
_entity.type
_entity.pdbx_description
1 polymer ?
#
loop_
_entity_poly.entity_id
_entity_poly.type
_entity_poly.pdbx_seq_one_letter_code
_entity_poly.pdbx_strand_id
1 'polypeptide(L)'
;MAIGWFGRLRIEGLVWMLDQQLYDLPRAQRISTRREVRANLIEAATDLGAGEALRRIGGSRRLAEQYLRAEFGDRPRPSWIGAIVAAGLVPMLLNYVFAEAAASFRDGVTAADPHVSGTFVSTGLEYLQAAQTFTFTDGSWGNSGGGWAPLAYAIWVLSVVGAGRLWRIRFSSHVGAARADN
;
A
#
# COMPACT_ATOMS: atom_id res chain seq x y z
N MET A 1 -1.94 39.69 11.93
CA MET A 1 -0.51 39.43 11.63
C MET A 1 -0.48 38.43 10.48
N ALA A 2 0.19 38.74 9.36
CA ALA A 2 0.15 37.87 8.17
C ALA A 2 0.82 36.50 8.47
N ILE A 3 0.16 35.41 8.08
CA ILE A 3 0.72 34.06 8.24
C ILE A 3 2.01 33.97 7.41
N GLY A 4 3.15 33.78 8.08
CA GLY A 4 4.43 33.59 7.39
C GLY A 4 4.43 32.36 6.50
N TRP A 5 5.22 32.38 5.44
CA TRP A 5 5.37 31.29 4.45
C TRP A 5 5.54 29.90 5.10
N PHE A 6 6.41 29.79 6.11
CA PHE A 6 6.63 28.55 6.86
C PHE A 6 5.38 28.07 7.63
N GLY A 7 4.57 28.99 8.16
CA GLY A 7 3.31 28.63 8.82
C GLY A 7 2.31 28.04 7.84
N ARG A 8 2.23 28.60 6.63
CA ARG A 8 1.37 28.11 5.55
C ARG A 8 1.81 26.72 5.07
N LEU A 9 3.11 26.49 4.89
CA LEU A 9 3.63 25.16 4.53
C LEU A 9 3.32 24.09 5.57
N ARG A 10 3.42 24.43 6.86
CA ARG A 10 3.11 23.48 7.95
C ARG A 10 1.61 23.13 8.00
N ILE A 11 0.73 24.10 7.76
CA ILE A 11 -0.72 23.88 7.66
C ILE A 11 -1.03 22.98 6.46
N GLU A 12 -0.49 23.28 5.28
CA GLU A 12 -0.69 22.46 4.07
C GLU A 12 -0.15 21.03 4.25
N GLY A 13 1.00 20.87 4.90
CA GLY A 13 1.58 19.55 5.20
C GLY A 13 0.69 18.71 6.12
N LEU A 14 0.10 19.32 7.15
CA LEU A 14 -0.87 18.62 8.01
C LEU A 14 -2.12 18.23 7.23
N VAL A 15 -2.69 19.16 6.46
CA VAL A 15 -3.86 18.92 5.61
C VAL A 15 -3.59 17.81 4.60
N TRP A 16 -2.37 17.75 4.04
CA TRP A 16 -1.96 16.70 3.13
C TRP A 16 -1.86 15.33 3.82
N MET A 17 -1.25 15.25 5.01
CA MET A 17 -1.24 14.00 5.81
C MET A 17 -2.65 13.55 6.21
N LEU A 18 -3.54 14.50 6.53
CA LEU A 18 -4.94 14.22 6.80
C LEU A 18 -5.64 13.66 5.56
N ASP A 19 -5.43 14.25 4.38
CA ASP A 19 -6.01 13.76 3.11
C ASP A 19 -5.57 12.31 2.81
N GLN A 20 -4.31 11.98 3.09
CA GLN A 20 -3.81 10.59 2.97
C GLN A 20 -4.52 9.64 3.95
N GLN A 21 -4.81 10.08 5.16
CA GLN A 21 -5.50 9.25 6.17
C GLN A 21 -7.01 9.13 5.92
N LEU A 22 -7.61 10.11 5.22
CA LEU A 22 -9.01 10.11 4.82
C LEU A 22 -9.22 9.44 3.45
N TYR A 23 -8.24 8.69 2.92
CA TYR A 23 -8.35 8.06 1.60
C TYR A 23 -9.55 7.08 1.50
N ASP A 24 -9.96 6.50 2.63
CA ASP A 24 -11.10 5.59 2.70
C ASP A 24 -12.48 6.31 2.65
N LEU A 25 -12.54 7.65 2.64
CA LEU A 25 -13.79 8.43 2.49
C LEU A 25 -14.19 8.65 1.02
N PRO A 26 -15.51 8.77 0.72
CA PRO A 26 -15.99 9.25 -0.55
C PRO A 26 -15.36 10.60 -0.95
N ARG A 27 -15.00 10.75 -2.22
CA ARG A 27 -14.25 11.92 -2.73
C ARG A 27 -14.89 13.26 -2.36
N ALA A 28 -16.23 13.36 -2.42
CA ALA A 28 -16.95 14.60 -2.08
C ALA A 28 -16.78 14.98 -0.62
N GLN A 29 -16.90 14.02 0.30
CA GLN A 29 -16.71 14.23 1.73
C GLN A 29 -15.25 14.57 2.04
N ARG A 30 -14.29 13.88 1.42
CA ARG A 30 -12.86 14.19 1.58
C ARG A 30 -12.53 15.63 1.22
N ILE A 31 -13.09 16.13 0.10
CA ILE A 31 -12.91 17.53 -0.32
C ILE A 31 -13.55 18.49 0.68
N SER A 32 -14.75 18.18 1.20
CA SER A 32 -15.43 18.99 2.20
C SER A 32 -14.62 19.10 3.49
N THR A 33 -14.23 17.97 4.09
CA THR A 33 -13.43 17.92 5.31
C THR A 33 -12.08 18.61 5.13
N ARG A 34 -11.43 18.44 3.98
CA ARG A 34 -10.18 19.14 3.66
C ARG A 34 -10.37 20.66 3.67
N ARG A 35 -11.44 21.16 3.04
CA ARG A 35 -11.74 22.60 2.98
C ARG A 35 -12.06 23.16 4.36
N GLU A 36 -12.85 22.43 5.14
CA GLU A 36 -13.25 22.80 6.50
C GLU A 36 -12.04 22.87 7.44
N VAL A 37 -11.23 21.80 7.52
CA VAL A 37 -10.05 21.78 8.39
C VAL A 37 -9.03 22.85 7.98
N ARG A 38 -8.87 23.08 6.68
CA ARG A 38 -7.99 24.14 6.18
C ARG A 38 -8.48 25.53 6.58
N ALA A 39 -9.78 25.80 6.44
CA ALA A 39 -10.37 27.09 6.82
C ALA A 39 -10.17 27.34 8.33
N ASN A 40 -10.53 26.37 9.16
CA ASN A 40 -10.40 26.44 10.62
C ASN A 40 -8.94 26.64 11.05
N LEU A 41 -7.98 25.98 10.38
CA LEU A 41 -6.55 26.14 10.67
C LEU A 41 -6.01 27.51 10.27
N ILE A 42 -6.46 28.06 9.14
CA ILE A 42 -6.04 29.40 8.69
C ILE A 42 -6.60 30.46 9.64
N GLU A 43 -7.87 30.32 10.05
CA GLU A 43 -8.51 31.19 11.02
C GLU A 43 -7.78 31.15 12.37
N ALA A 44 -7.62 29.95 12.96
CA ALA A 44 -6.90 29.79 14.24
C ALA A 44 -5.44 30.27 14.16
N ALA A 45 -4.77 30.10 13.02
CA ALA A 45 -3.41 30.59 12.82
C ALA A 45 -3.32 32.12 12.69
N THR A 46 -4.40 32.78 12.26
CA THR A 46 -4.48 34.24 12.20
C THR A 46 -4.60 34.84 13.59
N ASP A 47 -5.34 34.16 14.47
CA ASP A 47 -5.61 34.62 15.84
C ASP A 47 -4.49 34.29 16.83
N LEU A 48 -3.94 33.08 16.75
CA LEU A 48 -3.02 32.52 17.77
C LEU A 48 -1.62 32.22 17.23
N GLY A 49 -1.41 32.35 15.92
CA GLY A 49 -0.21 31.92 15.22
C GLY A 49 -0.22 30.43 14.84
N ALA A 50 0.43 30.10 13.72
CA ALA A 50 0.40 28.75 13.12
C ALA A 50 0.92 27.64 14.05
N GLY A 51 1.91 27.91 14.89
CA GLY A 51 2.47 26.92 15.81
C GLY A 51 1.47 26.48 16.88
N GLU A 52 0.77 27.44 17.49
CA GLU A 52 -0.20 27.17 18.55
C GLU A 52 -1.49 26.57 17.99
N ALA A 53 -1.93 27.03 16.81
CA ALA A 53 -3.06 26.44 16.09
C ALA A 53 -2.84 24.93 15.81
N LEU A 54 -1.65 24.57 15.31
CA LEU A 54 -1.29 23.16 15.07
C LEU A 54 -1.18 22.35 16.37
N ARG A 55 -0.70 22.97 17.45
CA ARG A 55 -0.58 22.31 18.76
C ARG A 55 -1.94 22.00 19.38
N ARG A 56 -2.92 22.90 19.24
CA ARG A 56 -4.29 22.71 19.74
C ARG A 56 -5.09 21.66 19.00
N ILE A 57 -4.89 21.54 17.68
CA ILE A 57 -5.62 20.54 16.88
C ILE A 57 -5.22 19.10 17.26
N GLY A 58 -4.00 18.89 17.76
CA GLY A 58 -3.47 17.55 18.02
C GLY A 58 -3.21 16.82 16.70
N GLY A 59 -2.17 15.96 16.67
CA GLY A 59 -1.64 15.42 15.40
C GLY A 59 -2.70 14.88 14.42
N SER A 60 -2.44 15.05 13.11
CA SER A 60 -3.33 14.70 11.99
C SER A 60 -4.03 13.35 12.14
N ARG A 61 -3.31 12.34 12.65
CA ARG A 61 -3.83 11.00 12.89
C ARG A 61 -5.02 10.97 13.86
N ARG A 62 -4.95 11.71 14.96
CA ARG A 62 -6.03 11.75 15.96
C ARG A 62 -7.25 12.47 15.40
N LEU A 63 -7.04 13.54 14.63
CA LEU A 63 -8.09 14.27 13.95
C LEU A 63 -8.77 13.40 12.87
N ALA A 64 -7.98 12.67 12.08
CA ALA A 64 -8.48 11.72 11.09
C ALA A 64 -9.32 10.61 11.75
N GLU A 65 -8.82 10.02 12.85
CA GLU A 65 -9.55 9.01 13.61
C GLU A 65 -10.88 9.56 14.16
N GLN A 66 -10.93 10.81 14.62
CA GLN A 66 -12.16 11.46 15.10
C GLN A 66 -13.18 11.69 13.98
N TYR A 67 -12.78 12.27 12.85
CA TYR A 67 -13.66 12.46 11.69
C TYR A 67 -14.16 11.11 11.15
N LEU A 68 -13.27 10.12 11.07
CA LEU A 68 -13.62 8.77 10.64
C LEU A 68 -14.61 8.14 11.62
N ARG A 69 -14.41 8.24 12.93
CA ARG A 69 -15.37 7.72 13.95
C ARG A 69 -16.71 8.46 13.91
N ALA A 70 -16.71 9.77 13.72
CA ALA A 70 -17.95 10.56 13.65
C ALA A 70 -18.83 10.17 12.45
N GLU A 71 -18.22 9.97 11.27
CA GLU A 71 -18.96 9.67 10.04
C GLU A 71 -19.45 8.21 9.96
N PHE A 72 -18.65 7.25 10.43
CA PHE A 72 -18.93 5.81 10.21
C PHE A 72 -19.02 4.95 11.48
N GLY A 73 -18.86 5.54 12.67
CA GLY A 73 -18.86 4.82 13.95
C GLY A 73 -17.69 3.83 14.12
N ASP A 74 -17.77 2.95 15.12
CA ASP A 74 -16.73 1.96 15.47
C ASP A 74 -16.71 0.71 14.57
N ARG A 75 -17.31 0.77 13.37
CA ARG A 75 -17.37 -0.39 12.47
C ARG A 75 -16.01 -0.68 11.82
N PRO A 76 -15.59 -1.96 11.71
CA PRO A 76 -14.35 -2.33 11.02
C PRO A 76 -14.41 -2.05 9.51
N ARG A 77 -13.35 -1.46 8.93
CA ARG A 77 -13.35 -0.92 7.55
C ARG A 77 -12.33 -1.60 6.62
N PRO A 78 -12.58 -1.63 5.29
CA PRO A 78 -11.52 -1.88 4.32
C PRO A 78 -10.48 -0.75 4.37
N SER A 79 -9.21 -1.07 4.12
CA SER A 79 -8.11 -0.13 4.05
C SER A 79 -7.45 -0.25 2.68
N TRP A 80 -7.67 0.74 1.82
CA TRP A 80 -7.06 0.72 0.48
C TRP A 80 -5.54 0.87 0.52
N ILE A 81 -5.02 1.63 1.50
CA ILE A 81 -3.58 1.75 1.73
C ILE A 81 -2.99 0.38 2.11
N GLY A 82 -3.64 -0.37 3.00
CA GLY A 82 -3.22 -1.73 3.35
C GLY A 82 -3.19 -2.65 2.13
N ALA A 83 -4.19 -2.55 1.26
CA ALA A 83 -4.24 -3.30 0.00
C ALA A 83 -3.10 -2.91 -0.96
N ILE A 84 -2.84 -1.62 -1.17
CA ILE A 84 -1.78 -1.11 -2.06
C ILE A 84 -0.39 -1.50 -1.54
N VAL A 85 -0.17 -1.32 -0.24
CA VAL A 85 1.09 -1.67 0.42
C VAL A 85 1.34 -3.18 0.30
N ALA A 86 0.34 -4.02 0.58
CA ALA A 86 0.46 -5.46 0.38
C ALA A 86 0.64 -5.83 -1.10
N ALA A 87 -0.05 -5.15 -2.02
CA ALA A 87 0.04 -5.40 -3.44
C ALA A 87 1.45 -5.13 -3.99
N GLY A 88 2.18 -4.16 -3.43
CA GLY A 88 3.56 -3.86 -3.81
C GLY A 88 4.61 -4.65 -3.04
N LEU A 89 4.50 -4.72 -1.70
CA LEU A 89 5.53 -5.35 -0.86
C LEU A 89 5.57 -6.87 -0.99
N VAL A 90 4.43 -7.54 -1.12
CA VAL A 90 4.39 -9.01 -1.15
C VAL A 90 5.06 -9.57 -2.41
N PRO A 91 4.77 -9.07 -3.63
CA PRO A 91 5.52 -9.48 -4.81
C PRO A 91 7.02 -9.20 -4.70
N MET A 92 7.38 -8.05 -4.12
CA MET A 92 8.78 -7.66 -3.96
C MET A 92 9.52 -8.64 -3.04
N LEU A 93 8.92 -9.01 -1.91
CA LEU A 93 9.48 -9.99 -0.98
C LEU A 93 9.54 -11.39 -1.58
N LEU A 94 8.47 -11.84 -2.26
CA LEU A 94 8.46 -13.16 -2.92
C LEU A 94 9.55 -13.27 -3.98
N ASN A 95 9.67 -12.26 -4.86
CA ASN A 95 10.71 -12.25 -5.88
C ASN A 95 12.12 -12.16 -5.28
N TYR A 96 12.30 -11.44 -4.17
CA TYR A 96 13.58 -11.41 -3.47
C TYR A 96 13.97 -12.80 -2.94
N VAL A 97 13.06 -13.50 -2.25
CA VAL A 97 13.31 -14.85 -1.75
C VAL A 97 13.60 -15.84 -2.88
N PHE A 98 12.85 -15.75 -3.98
CA PHE A 98 13.05 -16.60 -5.15
C PHE A 98 14.36 -16.31 -5.89
N ALA A 99 14.75 -15.04 -5.98
CA ALA A 99 16.04 -14.66 -6.55
C ALA A 99 17.19 -15.20 -5.70
N GLU A 100 17.05 -15.17 -4.38
CA GLU A 100 18.08 -15.68 -3.48
C GLU A 100 18.18 -17.20 -3.46
N ALA A 101 17.04 -17.89 -3.55
CA ALA A 101 17.03 -19.34 -3.78
C ALA A 101 17.76 -19.70 -5.09
N ALA A 102 17.48 -18.97 -6.19
CA ALA A 102 18.15 -19.16 -7.47
C ALA A 102 19.66 -18.87 -7.39
N ALA A 103 20.06 -17.79 -6.70
CA ALA A 103 21.46 -17.45 -6.48
C ALA A 103 22.18 -18.53 -5.68
N SER A 104 21.58 -19.04 -4.60
CA SER A 104 22.17 -20.10 -3.79
C SER A 104 22.37 -21.41 -4.57
N PHE A 105 21.44 -21.76 -5.46
CA PHE A 105 21.58 -22.92 -6.33
C PHE A 105 22.74 -22.75 -7.30
N ARG A 106 22.82 -21.59 -7.97
CA ARG A 106 23.95 -21.25 -8.86
C ARG A 106 25.27 -21.33 -8.12
N ASP A 107 25.37 -20.68 -6.97
CA ASP A 107 26.60 -20.61 -6.17
C ASP A 107 27.02 -22.01 -5.68
N GLY A 108 26.07 -22.88 -5.36
CA GLY A 108 26.35 -24.28 -5.05
C GLY A 108 26.91 -25.08 -6.24
N VAL A 109 26.37 -24.86 -7.44
CA VAL A 109 26.84 -25.54 -8.66
C VAL A 109 28.25 -25.05 -9.05
N THR A 110 28.49 -23.74 -9.04
CA THR A 110 29.79 -23.16 -9.42
C THR A 110 30.86 -23.39 -8.36
N ALA A 111 30.49 -23.53 -7.08
CA ALA A 111 31.43 -23.92 -6.02
C ALA A 111 31.91 -25.39 -6.18
N ALA A 112 31.06 -26.27 -6.72
CA ALA A 112 31.43 -27.66 -6.99
C ALA A 112 32.32 -27.80 -8.23
N ASP A 113 32.02 -27.06 -9.31
CA ASP A 113 32.83 -26.99 -10.51
C ASP A 113 32.78 -25.58 -11.13
N PRO A 114 33.88 -24.79 -11.04
CA PRO A 114 33.94 -23.45 -11.62
C PRO A 114 33.79 -23.40 -13.14
N HIS A 115 34.07 -24.49 -13.86
CA HIS A 115 34.00 -24.58 -15.32
C HIS A 115 32.83 -25.43 -15.82
N VAL A 116 31.83 -25.63 -14.95
CA VAL A 116 30.64 -26.42 -15.26
C VAL A 116 30.01 -25.95 -16.57
N SER A 117 29.70 -26.91 -17.43
CA SER A 117 29.02 -26.69 -18.70
C SER A 117 27.90 -27.70 -18.84
N GLY A 118 26.67 -27.23 -19.05
CA GLY A 118 25.49 -28.07 -19.10
C GLY A 118 24.22 -27.39 -18.62
N THR A 119 23.11 -28.12 -18.74
CA THR A 119 21.78 -27.64 -18.35
C THR A 119 21.36 -28.32 -17.06
N PHE A 120 21.05 -27.52 -16.04
CA PHE A 120 20.58 -27.98 -14.74
C PHE A 120 19.16 -27.46 -14.50
N VAL A 121 18.31 -28.33 -13.98
CA VAL A 121 16.93 -27.96 -13.62
C VAL A 121 16.84 -27.89 -12.10
N SER A 122 16.57 -26.69 -11.59
CA SER A 122 16.14 -26.51 -10.22
C SER A 122 14.61 -26.62 -10.19
N THR A 123 14.10 -27.61 -9.46
CA THR A 123 12.66 -27.86 -9.36
C THR A 123 11.91 -26.73 -8.66
N GLY A 124 12.63 -25.78 -8.04
CA GLY A 124 12.06 -24.67 -7.28
C GLY A 124 11.41 -25.15 -5.97
N LEU A 125 10.65 -24.25 -5.34
CA LEU A 125 9.74 -24.62 -4.25
C LEU A 125 8.42 -25.09 -4.86
N GLU A 126 8.13 -26.38 -4.68
CA GLU A 126 6.89 -26.99 -5.18
C GLU A 126 5.68 -26.14 -4.75
N TYR A 127 4.80 -25.86 -5.70
CA TYR A 127 3.62 -24.99 -5.58
C TYR A 127 3.85 -23.48 -5.46
N LEU A 128 5.04 -23.00 -5.08
CA LEU A 128 5.36 -21.57 -4.95
C LEU A 128 6.04 -21.00 -6.20
N GLN A 129 6.90 -21.78 -6.84
CA GLN A 129 7.68 -21.34 -7.99
C GLN A 129 7.76 -22.45 -9.03
N ALA A 130 7.56 -22.11 -10.30
CA ALA A 130 7.78 -23.03 -11.40
C ALA A 130 9.28 -23.39 -11.50
N ALA A 131 9.58 -24.55 -12.07
CA ALA A 131 10.95 -25.00 -12.27
C ALA A 131 11.78 -23.94 -13.04
N GLN A 132 13.04 -23.82 -12.65
CA GLN A 132 14.04 -22.97 -13.29
C GLN A 132 15.06 -23.83 -14.01
N THR A 133 15.32 -23.50 -15.26
CA THR A 133 16.37 -24.11 -16.06
C THR A 133 17.56 -23.17 -16.11
N PHE A 134 18.70 -23.62 -15.58
CA PHE A 134 19.98 -22.94 -15.63
C PHE A 134 20.85 -23.57 -16.72
N THR A 135 21.33 -22.75 -17.64
CA THR A 135 22.29 -23.17 -18.67
C THR A 135 23.63 -22.54 -18.35
N PHE A 136 24.65 -23.38 -18.20
CA PHE A 136 26.03 -22.96 -17.97
C PHE A 136 26.89 -23.25 -19.19
N THR A 137 27.73 -22.29 -19.56
CA THR A 137 28.71 -22.40 -20.65
C THR A 137 30.01 -21.77 -20.18
N ASP A 138 30.99 -22.60 -19.80
CA ASP A 138 32.35 -22.17 -19.39
C ASP A 138 32.36 -21.03 -18.37
N GLY A 139 31.62 -21.21 -17.26
CA GLY A 139 31.50 -20.23 -16.18
C GLY A 139 30.51 -19.08 -16.45
N SER A 140 30.04 -18.90 -17.69
CA SER A 140 28.89 -18.03 -17.99
C SER A 140 27.58 -18.77 -17.73
N TRP A 141 26.55 -18.06 -17.29
CA TRP A 141 25.26 -18.66 -16.94
C TRP A 141 24.08 -17.82 -17.45
N GLY A 142 23.00 -18.50 -17.79
CA GLY A 142 21.69 -17.91 -18.06
C GLY A 142 20.60 -18.77 -17.43
N ASN A 143 19.47 -18.15 -17.08
CA ASN A 143 18.33 -18.87 -16.55
C ASN A 143 17.05 -18.56 -17.34
N SER A 144 16.14 -19.53 -17.36
CA SER A 144 14.80 -19.41 -17.93
C SER A 144 13.79 -20.13 -17.05
N GLY A 145 12.53 -19.69 -17.08
CA GLY A 145 11.49 -20.20 -16.19
C GLY A 145 11.41 -19.46 -14.85
N GLY A 146 11.03 -20.14 -13.77
CA GLY A 146 10.96 -19.52 -12.44
C GLY A 146 9.77 -18.60 -12.19
N GLY A 147 8.77 -18.66 -13.07
CA GLY A 147 7.52 -17.93 -12.93
C GLY A 147 6.76 -18.34 -11.67
N TRP A 148 5.82 -17.49 -11.26
CA TRP A 148 4.99 -17.76 -10.09
C TRP A 148 4.07 -18.95 -10.34
N ALA A 149 4.02 -19.85 -9.36
CA ALA A 149 3.05 -20.94 -9.37
C ALA A 149 1.72 -20.48 -8.72
N PRO A 150 0.62 -21.24 -8.86
CA PRO A 150 -0.70 -20.82 -8.39
C PRO A 150 -0.76 -20.43 -6.91
N LEU A 151 0.05 -21.06 -6.04
CA LEU A 151 0.07 -20.71 -4.61
C LEU A 151 0.69 -19.33 -4.36
N ALA A 152 1.69 -18.92 -5.13
CA ALA A 152 2.26 -17.57 -5.01
C ALA A 152 1.23 -16.50 -5.37
N TYR A 153 0.43 -16.73 -6.42
CA TYR A 153 -0.71 -15.86 -6.73
C TYR A 153 -1.76 -15.86 -5.62
N ALA A 154 -2.08 -17.03 -5.05
CA ALA A 154 -3.02 -17.13 -3.93
C ALA A 154 -2.53 -16.37 -2.70
N ILE A 155 -1.26 -16.52 -2.31
CA ILE A 155 -0.64 -15.79 -1.20
C ILE A 155 -0.71 -14.28 -1.44
N TRP A 156 -0.40 -13.84 -2.66
CA TRP A 156 -0.48 -12.42 -3.02
C TRP A 156 -1.91 -11.88 -2.89
N VAL A 157 -2.89 -12.56 -3.49
CA VAL A 157 -4.31 -12.15 -3.41
C VAL A 157 -4.82 -12.17 -1.96
N LEU A 158 -4.52 -13.22 -1.21
CA LEU A 158 -4.90 -13.34 0.20
C LEU A 158 -4.25 -12.24 1.06
N SER A 159 -3.01 -11.84 0.76
CA SER A 159 -2.34 -10.76 1.47
C SER A 159 -2.97 -9.39 1.16
N VAL A 160 -3.33 -9.14 -0.09
CA VAL A 160 -4.02 -7.90 -0.51
C VAL A 160 -5.40 -7.82 0.12
N VAL A 161 -6.18 -8.90 0.04
CA VAL A 161 -7.51 -8.98 0.65
C VAL A 161 -7.39 -8.87 2.19
N GLY A 162 -6.42 -9.57 2.76
CA GLY A 162 -5.96 -9.60 4.16
C GLY A 162 -5.70 -8.21 4.74
N ALA A 163 -4.61 -7.60 4.29
CA ALA A 163 -4.15 -6.29 4.72
C ALA A 163 -5.16 -5.19 4.35
N GLY A 164 -5.80 -5.34 3.19
CA GLY A 164 -6.81 -4.41 2.71
C GLY A 164 -8.16 -4.55 3.41
N ARG A 165 -8.38 -5.60 4.20
CA ARG A 165 -9.69 -5.93 4.80
C ARG A 165 -10.83 -5.86 3.78
N LEU A 166 -10.53 -6.20 2.52
CA LEU A 166 -11.41 -5.95 1.37
C LEU A 166 -12.68 -6.80 1.42
N TRP A 167 -12.68 -7.89 2.19
CA TRP A 167 -13.89 -8.68 2.48
C TRP A 167 -14.98 -7.89 3.23
N ARG A 168 -14.68 -6.67 3.70
CA ARG A 168 -15.64 -5.77 4.33
C ARG A 168 -16.23 -4.72 3.39
N ILE A 169 -15.93 -4.79 2.09
CA ILE A 169 -16.59 -3.95 1.08
C ILE A 169 -18.05 -4.41 0.98
N ARG A 170 -18.98 -3.58 1.50
CA ARG A 170 -20.40 -3.71 1.14
C ARG A 170 -20.61 -2.97 -0.17
N PHE A 171 -20.98 -3.69 -1.23
CA PHE A 171 -21.56 -3.07 -2.41
C PHE A 171 -22.89 -2.44 -2.00
N SER A 172 -22.91 -1.12 -1.82
CA SER A 172 -24.16 -0.38 -1.75
C SER A 172 -24.77 -0.43 -3.14
N SER A 173 -25.77 -1.29 -3.33
CA SER A 173 -26.61 -1.27 -4.51
C SER A 173 -27.37 0.05 -4.54
N HIS A 174 -26.84 1.04 -5.26
CA HIS A 174 -27.65 2.14 -5.78
C HIS A 174 -28.53 1.58 -6.90
N VAL A 175 -29.52 0.78 -6.54
CA VAL A 175 -30.73 0.61 -7.36
C VAL A 175 -31.44 1.94 -7.26
N GLY A 176 -31.50 2.65 -8.39
CA GLY A 176 -32.11 3.96 -8.49
C GLY A 176 -33.57 3.92 -8.04
N ALA A 177 -33.83 4.47 -6.85
CA ALA A 177 -35.15 4.98 -6.50
C ALA A 177 -35.29 6.37 -7.17
N ALA A 178 -35.31 6.38 -8.49
CA ALA A 178 -35.79 7.52 -9.25
C ALA A 178 -37.12 7.09 -9.87
N ARG A 179 -38.19 7.74 -9.37
CA ARG A 179 -39.53 7.84 -9.95
C ARG A 179 -40.57 6.83 -9.43
N ALA A 180 -41.12 7.13 -8.25
CA ALA A 180 -42.53 6.96 -7.98
C ALA A 180 -43.15 8.35 -7.80
N ASP A 181 -44.03 8.71 -8.75
CA ASP A 181 -45.29 9.45 -8.62
C ASP A 181 -45.35 10.67 -7.67
N ASN A 182 -45.37 11.88 -8.27
CA ASN A 182 -46.56 12.77 -8.35
C ASN A 182 -46.26 13.97 -9.25
#